data_AF-A0A2K9PRL9-F1
#
_entry.id   AF-A0A2K9PRL9-F1
#
_cell.length_a   1.000
_cell.length_b   1.000
_cell.length_c   1.000
_cell.angle_alpha   90.00
_cell.angle_beta   90.00
_cell.angle_gamma   90.00
#
_symmetry.space_group_name_H-M   'P 1'
#
loop_
_entity.id
_entity.type
_entity.pdbx_description
1 polymer ?
#
loop_
_entity_poly.entity_id
_entity_poly.type
_entity_poly.pdbx_seq_one_letter_code
_entity_poly.pdbx_strand_id
1 'polypeptide(L)'
;MKKENPIFVFLIIVLVFTGSIIVSCGSDSEGSEEPGMVDPDPDPEPDPLDCTENFNLELTLPGEEINLSDWDLIWTDDFDYPDAMLENNWTSQNGPSGHILCSRWRENAEVKDGVLELKAIKENRGGQDWTCGSIWSKQTFGYGYFECRYKYAGAAGTNNSFWLFDRVIGINSSEVGCELDINEGHFPNEVNTNRHHWTNGSSEFNSFAYSPGSSPAYAHSFNDIVKTNRIRFTSNNSGHFHIREFRIYEPNTDCYPTDLLSNSADTDVSGLNNLVRSNDVTITSSGVLRDEFPVERIADGNVGSSWVSQKKGEKWIEFNWPTEKEIGHIQFINGWQDGTKWNALITDYKIEAEVNGEWVELANFDAKIENNHAEAYHTYGMDWDASTIKFYFDNKLLREIPNTLCDKELNIYLSLAIFEVAGEVTGAIDGTSMKIDWVKYYQKK
;
A
#
# COMPACT_ATOMS: atom_id res chain seq x y z
N MET A 1 -15.08 -41.42 34.33
CA MET A 1 -16.16 -40.52 33.83
C MET A 1 -15.86 -40.24 32.37
N LYS A 2 -16.66 -40.81 31.47
CA LYS A 2 -16.58 -40.60 30.02
C LYS A 2 -17.31 -39.32 29.66
N LYS A 3 -16.74 -38.49 28.81
CA LYS A 3 -17.47 -37.56 27.93
C LYS A 3 -16.82 -37.65 26.56
N GLU A 4 -17.50 -38.35 25.66
CA GLU A 4 -17.23 -38.38 24.23
C GLU A 4 -18.09 -37.29 23.57
N ASN A 5 -17.49 -36.50 22.68
CA ASN A 5 -18.15 -35.52 21.83
C ASN A 5 -18.75 -36.22 20.58
N PRO A 6 -19.92 -35.79 20.08
CA PRO A 6 -20.51 -36.37 18.88
C PRO A 6 -19.93 -35.75 17.60
N ILE A 7 -19.69 -36.62 16.61
CA ILE A 7 -19.34 -36.27 15.23
C ILE A 7 -20.63 -35.87 14.50
N PHE A 8 -20.66 -34.67 13.92
CA PHE A 8 -21.71 -34.23 13.00
C PHE A 8 -21.33 -34.60 11.57
N VAL A 9 -22.16 -35.41 10.91
CA VAL A 9 -22.06 -35.74 9.48
C VAL A 9 -23.11 -34.90 8.75
N PHE A 10 -22.67 -34.00 7.87
CA PHE A 10 -23.54 -33.26 6.95
C PHE A 10 -23.77 -34.11 5.69
N LEU A 11 -25.04 -34.42 5.42
CA LEU A 11 -25.49 -35.11 4.20
C LEU A 11 -25.92 -34.06 3.18
N ILE A 12 -25.21 -33.97 2.04
CA ILE A 12 -25.56 -33.11 0.91
C ILE A 12 -26.53 -33.89 0.00
N ILE A 13 -27.75 -33.38 -0.17
CA ILE A 13 -28.73 -33.89 -1.14
C ILE A 13 -28.59 -33.08 -2.42
N VAL A 14 -28.20 -33.75 -3.52
CA VAL A 14 -28.19 -33.19 -4.88
C VAL A 14 -29.50 -33.60 -5.57
N LEU A 15 -30.32 -32.61 -5.94
CA LEU A 15 -31.54 -32.79 -6.73
C LEU A 15 -31.19 -32.61 -8.22
N VAL A 16 -31.32 -33.68 -9.00
CA VAL A 16 -31.17 -33.68 -10.46
C VAL A 16 -32.56 -33.65 -11.09
N PHE A 17 -32.90 -32.56 -11.78
CA PHE A 17 -34.10 -32.49 -12.63
C PHE A 17 -33.76 -32.99 -14.03
N THR A 18 -34.46 -34.04 -14.48
CA THR A 18 -34.42 -34.54 -15.86
C THR A 18 -35.70 -34.09 -16.58
N GLY A 19 -35.56 -33.17 -17.53
CA GLY A 19 -36.64 -32.78 -18.44
C GLY A 19 -36.64 -33.66 -19.68
N SER A 20 -37.70 -34.46 -19.86
CA SER A 20 -37.94 -35.21 -21.10
C SER A 20 -38.91 -34.46 -22.00
N ILE A 21 -38.53 -34.37 -23.27
CA ILE A 21 -39.26 -33.76 -24.38
C ILE A 21 -40.46 -34.64 -24.77
N ILE A 22 -41.63 -34.04 -24.95
CA ILE A 22 -42.76 -34.65 -25.66
C ILE A 22 -43.15 -33.73 -26.80
N VAL A 23 -42.92 -34.20 -28.03
CA VAL A 23 -43.44 -33.61 -29.27
C VAL A 23 -44.83 -34.21 -29.51
N SER A 24 -45.83 -33.36 -29.71
CA SER A 24 -47.15 -33.76 -30.19
C SER A 24 -47.50 -32.93 -31.43
N CYS A 25 -47.63 -33.60 -32.58
CA CYS A 25 -48.18 -33.04 -33.80
C CYS A 25 -49.72 -33.00 -33.72
N GLY A 26 -50.30 -31.88 -34.15
CA GLY A 26 -51.73 -31.74 -34.43
C GLY A 26 -51.92 -30.70 -35.53
N SER A 27 -52.56 -31.11 -36.63
CA SER A 27 -52.77 -30.37 -37.86
C SER A 27 -54.11 -29.62 -37.91
N ASP A 28 -54.07 -28.47 -38.58
CA ASP A 28 -55.08 -27.76 -39.38
C ASP A 28 -56.42 -27.28 -38.78
N SER A 29 -56.62 -25.95 -38.84
CA SER A 29 -57.72 -25.35 -39.61
C SER A 29 -57.49 -23.85 -39.85
N GLU A 30 -57.60 -23.43 -41.11
CA GLU A 30 -57.55 -22.04 -41.58
C GLU A 30 -58.73 -21.22 -41.04
N GLY A 31 -58.42 -20.02 -40.53
CA GLY A 31 -59.37 -18.96 -40.22
C GLY A 31 -58.78 -17.62 -40.62
N SER A 32 -59.46 -16.92 -41.53
CA SER A 32 -59.09 -15.61 -42.07
C SER A 32 -59.39 -14.48 -41.08
N GLU A 33 -58.37 -13.71 -40.69
CA GLU A 33 -58.56 -12.39 -40.04
C GLU A 33 -57.63 -11.35 -40.66
N GLU A 34 -58.17 -10.14 -40.85
CA GLU A 34 -57.54 -8.99 -41.48
C GLU A 34 -56.30 -8.49 -40.71
N PRO A 35 -55.32 -7.83 -41.38
CA PRO A 35 -54.14 -7.32 -40.69
C PRO A 35 -54.51 -6.11 -39.82
N GLY A 36 -54.58 -6.32 -38.50
CA GLY A 36 -54.55 -5.25 -37.52
C GLY A 36 -53.21 -4.52 -37.57
N MET A 37 -53.26 -3.18 -37.58
CA MET A 37 -52.06 -2.36 -37.39
C MET A 37 -51.44 -2.69 -36.03
N VAL A 38 -50.20 -3.17 -36.04
CA VAL A 38 -49.36 -3.28 -34.86
C VAL A 38 -48.84 -1.87 -34.59
N ASP A 39 -49.31 -1.24 -33.50
CA ASP A 39 -48.64 -0.05 -32.97
C ASP A 39 -47.17 -0.43 -32.70
N PRO A 40 -46.18 0.35 -33.13
CA PRO A 40 -44.79 0.06 -32.80
C PRO A 40 -44.67 0.00 -31.27
N ASP A 41 -43.99 -1.04 -30.78
CA ASP A 41 -43.58 -1.12 -29.37
C ASP A 41 -42.93 0.22 -28.99
N PRO A 42 -43.26 0.79 -27.81
CA PRO A 42 -42.55 1.96 -27.33
C PRO A 42 -41.06 1.64 -27.34
N ASP A 43 -40.26 2.55 -27.92
CA ASP A 43 -38.80 2.44 -27.93
C ASP A 43 -38.33 2.06 -26.52
N PRO A 44 -37.40 1.10 -26.38
CA PRO A 44 -36.85 0.77 -25.08
C PRO A 44 -36.34 2.07 -24.43
N GLU A 45 -36.77 2.33 -23.20
CA GLU A 45 -36.19 3.42 -22.41
C GLU A 45 -34.66 3.26 -22.46
N PRO A 46 -33.90 4.34 -22.72
CA PRO A 46 -32.45 4.25 -22.76
C PRO A 46 -31.97 3.64 -21.44
N ASP A 47 -31.09 2.63 -21.54
CA ASP A 47 -30.47 2.03 -20.36
C ASP A 47 -29.95 3.14 -19.44
N PRO A 48 -30.22 3.06 -18.12
CA PRO A 48 -29.73 4.05 -17.18
C PRO A 48 -28.21 4.16 -17.33
N LEU A 49 -27.77 5.41 -17.44
CA LEU A 49 -26.41 5.82 -17.67
C LEU A 49 -25.41 5.09 -16.77
N ASP A 50 -24.61 4.17 -17.31
CA ASP A 50 -23.61 3.44 -16.53
C ASP A 50 -22.23 4.11 -16.66
N CYS A 51 -22.00 5.11 -15.83
CA CYS A 51 -20.67 5.70 -15.64
C CYS A 51 -19.94 5.08 -14.44
N THR A 52 -20.31 3.87 -14.00
CA THR A 52 -19.72 3.24 -12.80
C THR A 52 -18.36 2.65 -13.03
N GLU A 53 -17.37 3.53 -13.03
CA GLU A 53 -16.01 3.11 -12.75
C GLU A 53 -15.51 3.94 -11.58
N ASN A 54 -15.42 3.31 -10.40
CA ASN A 54 -14.50 3.80 -9.38
C ASN A 54 -13.12 3.35 -9.83
N PHE A 55 -12.21 4.29 -10.02
CA PHE A 55 -10.86 3.98 -10.47
C PHE A 55 -9.84 4.89 -9.81
N ASN A 56 -8.62 4.40 -9.76
CA ASN A 56 -7.46 5.12 -9.29
C ASN A 56 -6.39 5.07 -10.38
N LEU A 57 -5.56 6.11 -10.46
CA LEU A 57 -4.45 6.11 -11.40
C LEU A 57 -3.38 5.14 -10.92
N GLU A 58 -3.00 4.14 -11.72
CA GLU A 58 -1.91 3.25 -11.34
C GLU A 58 -0.57 4.00 -11.31
N LEU A 59 0.20 3.81 -10.23
CA LEU A 59 1.57 4.31 -10.20
C LEU A 59 2.38 3.62 -11.29
N THR A 60 3.02 4.41 -12.15
CA THR A 60 3.97 3.89 -13.13
C THR A 60 5.26 3.47 -12.42
N LEU A 61 5.30 2.22 -11.95
CA LEU A 61 6.54 1.56 -11.57
C LEU A 61 7.18 0.94 -12.82
N PRO A 62 8.52 0.73 -12.82
CA PRO A 62 9.17 0.06 -13.94
C PRO A 62 8.53 -1.28 -14.30
N GLY A 63 8.03 -2.02 -13.30
CA GLY A 63 7.15 -3.18 -13.48
C GLY A 63 7.81 -4.41 -14.12
N GLU A 64 9.06 -4.29 -14.56
CA GLU A 64 9.89 -5.38 -15.06
C GLU A 64 10.05 -6.45 -13.98
N GLU A 65 9.78 -7.71 -14.32
CA GLU A 65 9.98 -8.82 -13.40
C GLU A 65 11.42 -9.33 -13.45
N ILE A 66 11.97 -9.71 -12.30
CA ILE A 66 13.29 -10.35 -12.24
C ILE A 66 13.26 -11.70 -12.98
N ASN A 67 14.20 -11.90 -13.92
CA ASN A 67 14.38 -13.19 -14.59
C ASN A 67 15.45 -14.04 -13.90
N LEU A 68 15.03 -14.93 -13.00
CA LEU A 68 15.95 -15.82 -12.28
C LEU A 68 16.64 -16.87 -13.18
N SER A 69 16.28 -17.02 -14.46
CA SER A 69 17.01 -17.92 -15.37
C SER A 69 18.46 -17.50 -15.60
N ASP A 70 18.77 -16.22 -15.37
CA ASP A 70 20.08 -15.62 -15.60
C ASP A 70 21.01 -15.73 -14.37
N TRP A 71 20.55 -16.42 -13.33
CA TRP A 71 21.18 -16.48 -12.02
C TRP A 71 21.40 -17.94 -11.56
N ASP A 72 22.49 -18.16 -10.84
CA ASP A 72 22.79 -19.38 -10.11
C ASP A 72 22.55 -19.16 -8.61
N LEU A 73 21.79 -20.04 -7.96
CA LEU A 73 21.60 -20.00 -6.51
C LEU A 73 22.89 -20.47 -5.83
N ILE A 74 23.52 -19.58 -5.05
CA ILE A 74 24.82 -19.84 -4.40
C ILE A 74 24.65 -20.18 -2.93
N TRP A 75 23.73 -19.50 -2.25
CA TRP A 75 23.50 -19.68 -0.83
C TRP A 75 22.04 -19.46 -0.47
N THR A 76 21.55 -20.25 0.49
CA THR A 76 20.20 -20.09 1.02
C THR A 76 20.13 -20.57 2.46
N ASP A 77 19.19 -20.01 3.21
CA ASP A 77 18.74 -20.52 4.50
C ASP A 77 17.21 -20.60 4.49
N ASP A 78 16.67 -21.82 4.47
CA ASP A 78 15.23 -22.11 4.49
C ASP A 78 14.70 -22.31 5.92
N PHE A 79 15.55 -22.11 6.95
CA PHE A 79 15.21 -22.27 8.38
C PHE A 79 14.55 -23.62 8.76
N ASP A 80 14.71 -24.67 7.94
CA ASP A 80 14.23 -26.03 8.22
C ASP A 80 15.24 -26.81 9.07
N TYR A 81 15.44 -26.36 10.31
CA TYR A 81 16.29 -27.01 11.31
C TYR A 81 15.89 -26.65 12.74
N PRO A 82 16.35 -27.41 13.75
CA PRO A 82 16.13 -27.06 15.15
C PRO A 82 16.71 -25.69 15.52
N ASP A 83 16.01 -24.88 16.34
CA ASP A 83 16.45 -23.54 16.77
C ASP A 83 17.91 -23.45 17.23
N ALA A 84 18.39 -24.46 17.95
CA ALA A 84 19.77 -24.52 18.43
C ALA A 84 20.84 -24.45 17.30
N MET A 85 20.45 -24.70 16.05
CA MET A 85 21.32 -24.65 14.87
C MET A 85 21.35 -23.28 14.17
N LEU A 86 20.52 -22.31 14.57
CA LEU A 86 20.51 -20.95 13.98
C LEU A 86 21.91 -20.31 13.98
N GLU A 87 22.67 -20.52 15.06
CA GLU A 87 24.01 -19.95 15.18
C GLU A 87 25.05 -20.60 14.26
N ASN A 88 24.72 -21.63 13.48
CA ASN A 88 25.64 -22.15 12.47
C ASN A 88 25.88 -21.13 11.35
N ASN A 89 24.82 -20.46 10.92
CA ASN A 89 24.86 -19.48 9.83
C ASN A 89 24.80 -18.04 10.32
N TRP A 90 24.27 -17.80 11.53
CA TRP A 90 23.93 -16.46 12.01
C TRP A 90 24.62 -16.10 13.32
N THR A 91 24.71 -14.81 13.59
CA THR A 91 25.10 -14.23 14.87
C THR A 91 24.01 -13.28 15.35
N SER A 92 23.67 -13.35 16.64
CA SER A 92 22.67 -12.46 17.27
C SER A 92 23.32 -11.23 17.92
N GLN A 93 22.61 -10.09 17.91
CA GLN A 93 23.13 -8.82 18.46
C GLN A 93 23.41 -8.84 19.96
N ASN A 94 22.54 -9.45 20.78
CA ASN A 94 22.73 -9.67 22.22
C ASN A 94 23.11 -8.42 23.05
N GLY A 95 22.37 -7.32 22.88
CA GLY A 95 22.59 -6.09 23.65
C GLY A 95 21.65 -4.94 23.32
N PRO A 96 21.81 -3.79 24.01
CA PRO A 96 21.03 -2.59 23.75
C PRO A 96 21.34 -1.98 22.39
N SER A 97 20.40 -1.17 21.88
CA SER A 97 20.57 -0.39 20.66
C SER A 97 20.03 1.03 20.86
N GLY A 98 20.92 2.03 20.84
CA GLY A 98 20.59 3.39 21.29
C GLY A 98 19.74 4.25 20.34
N HIS A 99 19.52 3.79 19.10
CA HIS A 99 18.76 4.53 18.08
C HIS A 99 17.32 4.01 17.89
N ILE A 100 16.96 2.91 18.57
CA ILE A 100 15.63 2.28 18.52
C ILE A 100 15.11 2.06 19.95
N LEU A 101 13.85 1.65 20.08
CA LEU A 101 13.19 1.48 21.39
C LEU A 101 13.29 0.07 21.97
N CYS A 102 13.90 -0.89 21.26
CA CYS A 102 14.13 -2.24 21.79
C CYS A 102 15.61 -2.66 21.80
N SER A 103 16.00 -3.32 22.90
CA SER A 103 17.27 -4.06 22.95
C SER A 103 17.12 -5.39 22.21
N ARG A 104 18.22 -6.00 21.74
CA ARG A 104 18.16 -7.17 20.85
C ARG A 104 18.79 -8.41 21.48
N TRP A 105 18.13 -9.56 21.40
CA TRP A 105 18.56 -10.78 22.09
C TRP A 105 18.31 -12.05 21.28
N ARG A 106 19.21 -13.05 21.40
CA ARG A 106 19.12 -14.35 20.72
C ARG A 106 17.81 -15.07 20.99
N GLU A 107 17.28 -14.96 22.21
CA GLU A 107 16.02 -15.63 22.59
C GLU A 107 14.80 -15.10 21.79
N ASN A 108 14.91 -13.91 21.22
CA ASN A 108 13.87 -13.30 20.39
C ASN A 108 14.07 -13.56 18.89
N ALA A 109 15.08 -14.34 18.49
CA ALA A 109 15.25 -14.86 17.14
C ALA A 109 15.10 -16.39 17.22
N GLU A 110 13.89 -16.89 17.00
CA GLU A 110 13.56 -18.32 17.19
C GLU A 110 13.26 -18.99 15.85
N VAL A 111 13.91 -20.11 15.56
CA VAL A 111 13.49 -20.97 14.44
C VAL A 111 12.46 -21.98 14.92
N LYS A 112 11.30 -21.98 14.27
CA LYS A 112 10.19 -22.85 14.61
C LYS A 112 9.38 -23.20 13.37
N ASP A 113 9.08 -24.49 13.19
CA ASP A 113 8.22 -25.00 12.12
C ASP A 113 8.65 -24.54 10.71
N GLY A 114 9.97 -24.49 10.45
CA GLY A 114 10.54 -24.06 9.16
C GLY A 114 10.55 -22.55 8.94
N VAL A 115 10.35 -21.74 9.99
CA VAL A 115 10.27 -20.28 9.91
C VAL A 115 11.17 -19.67 10.98
N LEU A 116 11.92 -18.62 10.63
CA LEU A 116 12.57 -17.76 11.61
C LEU A 116 11.60 -16.68 12.08
N GLU A 117 11.31 -16.63 13.37
CA GLU A 117 10.55 -15.57 14.02
C GLU A 117 11.47 -14.59 14.75
N LEU A 118 11.47 -13.33 14.33
CA LEU A 118 12.05 -12.23 15.08
C LEU A 118 10.93 -11.58 15.88
N LYS A 119 10.92 -11.78 17.19
CA LYS A 119 9.81 -11.37 18.09
C LYS A 119 10.03 -9.97 18.63
N ALA A 120 8.95 -9.28 18.98
CA ALA A 120 8.94 -8.07 19.81
C ALA A 120 8.21 -8.34 21.13
N ILE A 121 8.88 -8.10 22.26
CA ILE A 121 8.38 -8.43 23.60
C ILE A 121 8.43 -7.19 24.49
N LYS A 122 7.35 -6.94 25.23
CA LYS A 122 7.28 -5.89 26.25
C LYS A 122 7.95 -6.36 27.53
N GLU A 123 9.25 -6.13 27.63
CA GLU A 123 10.02 -6.38 28.84
C GLU A 123 11.14 -5.36 29.01
N ASN A 124 11.46 -5.03 30.27
CA ASN A 124 12.56 -4.12 30.56
C ASN A 124 13.88 -4.91 30.61
N ARG A 125 14.74 -4.73 29.59
CA ARG A 125 16.04 -5.40 29.49
C ARG A 125 17.02 -4.49 28.73
N GLY A 126 18.28 -4.46 29.17
CA GLY A 126 19.30 -3.61 28.55
C GLY A 126 19.04 -2.11 28.65
N GLY A 127 18.19 -1.66 29.59
CA GLY A 127 17.80 -0.25 29.73
C GLY A 127 16.75 0.24 28.73
N GLN A 128 16.09 -0.68 28.02
CA GLN A 128 15.02 -0.38 27.08
C GLN A 128 13.73 -1.12 27.49
N ASP A 129 12.56 -0.55 27.19
CA ASP A 129 11.25 -1.07 27.61
C ASP A 129 10.68 -2.16 26.70
N TRP A 130 11.47 -2.57 25.72
CA TRP A 130 11.15 -3.60 24.76
C TRP A 130 12.39 -4.42 24.42
N THR A 131 12.17 -5.66 24.00
CA THR A 131 13.20 -6.51 23.42
C THR A 131 12.77 -7.02 22.05
N CYS A 132 13.72 -7.19 21.13
CA CYS A 132 13.45 -7.75 19.79
C CYS A 132 14.50 -8.75 19.30
N GLY A 133 14.21 -9.48 18.21
CA GLY A 133 15.17 -10.33 17.48
C GLY A 133 15.98 -9.55 16.44
N SER A 134 17.29 -9.77 16.36
CA SER A 134 18.19 -9.20 15.34
C SER A 134 19.34 -10.17 15.08
N ILE A 135 19.53 -10.57 13.83
CA ILE A 135 20.63 -11.45 13.42
C ILE A 135 21.31 -10.95 12.16
N TRP A 136 22.58 -11.32 12.00
CA TRP A 136 23.31 -11.18 10.74
C TRP A 136 24.06 -12.46 10.40
N SER A 137 24.20 -12.70 9.11
CA SER A 137 24.92 -13.85 8.56
C SER A 137 26.39 -13.83 8.96
N LYS A 138 26.99 -15.00 9.19
CA LYS A 138 28.43 -15.16 9.44
C LYS A 138 29.26 -15.01 8.18
N GLN A 139 28.68 -15.38 7.05
CA GLN A 139 29.27 -15.20 5.72
C GLN A 139 29.05 -13.76 5.24
N THR A 140 29.95 -13.29 4.38
CA THR A 140 29.85 -12.04 3.63
C THR A 140 29.56 -12.34 2.16
N PHE A 141 28.88 -11.42 1.48
CA PHE A 141 28.44 -11.57 0.11
C PHE A 141 28.74 -10.30 -0.69
N GLY A 142 29.30 -10.45 -1.88
CA GLY A 142 29.53 -9.34 -2.82
C GLY A 142 28.33 -9.12 -3.75
N TYR A 143 28.59 -8.60 -4.94
CA TYR A 143 27.59 -8.42 -5.99
C TYR A 143 26.79 -9.70 -6.24
N GLY A 144 25.50 -9.53 -6.53
CA GLY A 144 24.57 -10.62 -6.75
C GLY A 144 23.12 -10.18 -6.58
N TYR A 145 22.22 -11.15 -6.71
CA TYR A 145 20.81 -10.98 -6.40
C TYR A 145 20.54 -11.52 -5.00
N PHE A 146 19.92 -10.69 -4.17
CA PHE A 146 19.54 -11.02 -2.80
C PHE A 146 18.02 -11.04 -2.72
N GLU A 147 17.46 -12.04 -2.07
CA GLU A 147 16.00 -12.18 -1.96
C GLU A 147 15.63 -12.77 -0.61
N CYS A 148 14.62 -12.20 0.04
CA CYS A 148 14.08 -12.71 1.30
C CYS A 148 12.57 -12.73 1.24
N ARG A 149 11.96 -13.81 1.74
CA ARG A 149 10.51 -13.96 1.83
C ARG A 149 10.06 -13.88 3.27
N TYR A 150 9.25 -12.89 3.62
CA TYR A 150 8.79 -12.73 5.00
C TYR A 150 7.44 -12.01 5.12
N LYS A 151 6.85 -12.11 6.32
CA LYS A 151 5.73 -11.28 6.80
C LYS A 151 6.19 -10.32 7.87
N TYR A 152 5.52 -9.18 7.97
CA TYR A 152 5.80 -8.18 8.99
C TYR A 152 5.26 -8.60 10.36
N ALA A 153 5.88 -8.06 11.41
CA ALA A 153 5.27 -7.98 12.73
C ALA A 153 4.01 -7.08 12.66
N GLY A 154 2.86 -7.65 13.04
CA GLY A 154 1.54 -7.06 12.82
C GLY A 154 1.14 -5.92 13.77
N ALA A 155 1.96 -4.88 13.91
CA ALA A 155 1.62 -3.71 14.72
C ALA A 155 2.34 -2.44 14.25
N ALA A 156 1.66 -1.30 14.34
CA ALA A 156 2.27 0.02 14.12
C ALA A 156 3.47 0.23 15.07
N GLY A 157 4.47 0.99 14.62
CA GLY A 157 5.72 1.20 15.36
C GLY A 157 6.75 0.09 15.16
N THR A 158 6.47 -0.94 14.36
CA THR A 158 7.43 -1.99 13.99
C THR A 158 8.15 -1.69 12.68
N ASN A 159 9.47 -1.86 12.67
CA ASN A 159 10.32 -1.79 11.47
C ASN A 159 10.87 -3.19 11.14
N ASN A 160 10.52 -3.71 9.97
CA ASN A 160 10.76 -5.07 9.51
C ASN A 160 11.85 -5.07 8.44
N SER A 161 13.09 -5.35 8.85
CA SER A 161 14.27 -5.03 8.06
C SER A 161 14.97 -6.26 7.45
N PHE A 162 15.23 -6.17 6.15
CA PHE A 162 16.17 -7.00 5.38
C PHE A 162 17.17 -6.08 4.69
N TRP A 163 18.43 -6.17 5.09
CA TRP A 163 19.46 -5.21 4.68
C TRP A 163 20.85 -5.85 4.64
N LEU A 164 21.79 -5.20 3.97
CA LEU A 164 23.19 -5.60 3.90
C LEU A 164 24.08 -4.52 4.51
N PHE A 165 25.06 -4.91 5.31
CA PHE A 165 25.94 -3.94 5.97
C PHE A 165 27.34 -4.47 6.26
N ASP A 166 28.31 -3.54 6.26
CA ASP A 166 29.69 -3.80 6.64
C ASP A 166 29.89 -3.53 8.13
N ARG A 167 30.10 -4.59 8.91
CA ARG A 167 30.33 -4.48 10.36
C ARG A 167 31.70 -3.93 10.74
N VAL A 168 32.64 -3.94 9.82
CA VAL A 168 34.06 -3.63 10.06
C VAL A 168 34.32 -2.15 9.81
N ILE A 169 33.68 -1.57 8.79
CA ILE A 169 33.90 -0.18 8.39
C ILE A 169 32.96 0.74 9.18
N GLY A 170 33.53 1.48 10.14
CA GLY A 170 32.80 2.51 10.87
C GLY A 170 32.60 3.80 10.05
N ILE A 171 31.60 4.61 10.44
CA ILE A 171 31.21 5.88 9.79
C ILE A 171 32.36 6.89 9.61
N ASN A 172 33.35 6.87 10.51
CA ASN A 172 34.51 7.77 10.46
C ASN A 172 35.70 7.19 9.67
N SER A 173 35.54 6.02 9.04
CA SER A 173 36.58 5.39 8.24
C SER A 173 36.89 6.22 6.99
N SER A 174 38.14 6.14 6.53
CA SER A 174 38.52 6.64 5.20
C SER A 174 38.10 5.71 4.07
N GLU A 175 37.77 4.46 4.39
CA GLU A 175 37.12 3.53 3.48
C GLU A 175 35.62 3.81 3.43
N VAL A 176 34.99 3.52 2.30
CA VAL A 176 33.54 3.67 2.14
C VAL A 176 32.84 2.55 2.91
N GLY A 177 32.07 2.91 3.94
CA GLY A 177 31.10 2.01 4.54
C GLY A 177 29.80 2.04 3.74
N CYS A 178 29.16 0.89 3.54
CA CYS A 178 27.91 0.78 2.81
C CYS A 178 26.83 0.06 3.62
N GLU A 179 25.61 0.58 3.50
CA GLU A 179 24.36 -0.05 3.95
C GLU A 179 23.40 -0.08 2.77
N LEU A 180 22.92 -1.27 2.45
CA LEU A 180 21.95 -1.50 1.38
C LEU A 180 20.68 -2.07 2.01
N ASP A 181 19.68 -1.21 2.18
CA ASP A 181 18.42 -1.60 2.78
C ASP A 181 17.46 -2.05 1.69
N ILE A 182 17.36 -3.36 1.54
CA ILE A 182 16.47 -4.00 0.56
C ILE A 182 15.03 -3.73 0.96
N ASN A 183 14.75 -3.77 2.27
CA ASN A 183 13.50 -3.27 2.84
C ASN A 183 13.67 -2.91 4.33
N GLU A 184 13.33 -1.68 4.71
CA GLU A 184 13.04 -1.23 6.09
C GLU A 184 11.53 -1.00 6.25
N GLY A 185 10.79 -2.10 6.23
CA GLY A 185 9.34 -2.06 6.08
C GLY A 185 8.61 -1.64 7.34
N HIS A 186 7.76 -0.60 7.25
CA HIS A 186 6.86 -0.24 8.34
C HIS A 186 5.51 -0.90 8.18
N PHE A 187 4.99 -1.47 9.27
CA PHE A 187 3.63 -2.00 9.29
C PHE A 187 2.61 -0.87 9.01
N PRO A 188 1.58 -1.11 8.17
CA PRO A 188 1.19 -2.42 7.63
C PRO A 188 1.71 -2.75 6.24
N ASN A 189 2.01 -1.77 5.40
CA ASN A 189 2.25 -1.98 3.97
C ASN A 189 3.38 -1.14 3.38
N GLU A 190 4.18 -0.44 4.19
CA GLU A 190 5.28 0.36 3.67
C GLU A 190 6.48 -0.53 3.32
N VAL A 191 7.03 -0.34 2.12
CA VAL A 191 8.29 -0.89 1.63
C VAL A 191 9.26 0.27 1.49
N ASN A 192 10.33 0.27 2.27
CA ASN A 192 11.32 1.35 2.27
C ASN A 192 12.67 0.80 1.79
N THR A 193 13.14 1.27 0.64
CA THR A 193 14.45 0.88 0.10
C THR A 193 15.43 2.03 0.30
N ASN A 194 16.60 1.75 0.84
CA ASN A 194 17.62 2.78 1.07
C ASN A 194 19.01 2.31 0.61
N ARG A 195 19.83 3.30 0.30
CA ARG A 195 21.28 3.13 0.16
C ARG A 195 21.95 4.22 0.98
N HIS A 196 22.72 3.81 1.98
CA HIS A 196 23.60 4.70 2.72
C HIS A 196 25.04 4.41 2.40
N HIS A 197 25.84 5.47 2.33
CA HIS A 197 27.28 5.33 2.42
C HIS A 197 27.84 6.30 3.45
N TRP A 198 29.00 5.95 4.00
CA TRP A 198 29.76 6.83 4.87
C TRP A 198 31.23 6.84 4.47
N THR A 199 31.85 8.02 4.45
CA THR A 199 33.29 8.16 4.20
C THR A 199 33.81 9.42 4.86
N ASN A 200 34.86 9.30 5.66
CA ASN A 200 35.47 10.40 6.40
C ASN A 200 34.45 11.24 7.19
N GLY A 201 33.45 10.59 7.80
CA GLY A 201 32.38 11.26 8.53
C GLY A 201 31.33 11.99 7.68
N SER A 202 31.45 11.96 6.35
CA SER A 202 30.38 12.41 5.43
C SER A 202 29.44 11.25 5.12
N SER A 203 28.17 11.55 4.84
CA SER A 203 27.16 10.58 4.41
C SER A 203 26.39 11.09 3.20
N GLU A 204 26.10 10.22 2.23
CA GLU A 204 24.99 10.42 1.29
C GLU A 204 24.00 9.26 1.43
N PHE A 205 22.73 9.59 1.22
CA PHE A 205 21.59 8.71 1.39
C PHE A 205 20.71 8.78 0.14
N ASN A 206 20.16 7.65 -0.26
CA ASN A 206 19.16 7.60 -1.32
C ASN A 206 17.98 6.72 -0.89
N SER A 207 16.85 7.36 -0.62
CA SER A 207 15.67 6.71 -0.02
C SER A 207 14.45 6.71 -0.95
N PHE A 208 13.67 5.64 -0.87
CA PHE A 208 12.40 5.52 -1.55
C PHE A 208 11.44 4.68 -0.73
N ALA A 209 10.26 5.25 -0.48
CA ALA A 209 9.15 4.61 0.19
C ALA A 209 8.07 4.29 -0.84
N TYR A 210 7.51 3.09 -0.76
CA TYR A 210 6.40 2.62 -1.58
C TYR A 210 5.36 1.94 -0.70
N SER A 211 4.10 2.29 -0.90
CA SER A 211 2.97 1.66 -0.23
C SER A 211 2.06 1.07 -1.32
N PRO A 212 2.01 -0.27 -1.48
CA PRO A 212 1.10 -0.91 -2.41
C PRO A 212 -0.34 -0.44 -2.20
N GLY A 213 -1.07 -0.27 -3.30
CA GLY A 213 -2.42 0.29 -3.32
C GLY A 213 -2.49 1.82 -3.35
N SER A 214 -1.42 2.54 -3.01
CA SER A 214 -1.43 4.01 -3.10
C SER A 214 -1.48 4.49 -4.56
N SER A 215 -2.22 5.58 -4.79
CA SER A 215 -2.37 6.22 -6.09
C SER A 215 -2.26 7.74 -5.96
N PRO A 216 -1.74 8.44 -6.99
CA PRO A 216 -1.74 9.90 -7.04
C PRO A 216 -3.12 10.51 -7.27
N ALA A 217 -4.11 9.75 -7.75
CA ALA A 217 -5.44 10.26 -7.99
C ALA A 217 -6.53 9.19 -7.90
N TYR A 218 -7.68 9.56 -7.35
CA TYR A 218 -8.83 8.68 -7.15
C TYR A 218 -10.09 9.33 -7.72
N ALA A 219 -11.00 8.50 -8.23
CA ALA A 219 -12.28 8.91 -8.80
C ALA A 219 -13.39 7.96 -8.33
N HIS A 220 -14.53 8.54 -7.96
CA HIS A 220 -15.71 7.85 -7.46
C HIS A 220 -16.96 8.36 -8.18
N SER A 221 -17.66 7.47 -8.89
CA SER A 221 -18.92 7.78 -9.59
C SER A 221 -20.10 7.18 -8.84
N PHE A 222 -21.22 7.92 -8.75
CA PHE A 222 -22.40 7.50 -8.00
C PHE A 222 -23.61 7.35 -8.91
N ASN A 223 -24.17 6.14 -8.99
CA ASN A 223 -25.42 5.88 -9.71
C ASN A 223 -26.64 6.43 -8.98
N ASP A 224 -26.67 6.22 -7.67
CA ASP A 224 -27.71 6.79 -6.83
C ASP A 224 -27.33 8.23 -6.52
N ILE A 225 -27.99 9.18 -7.20
CA ILE A 225 -27.69 10.60 -7.05
C ILE A 225 -27.87 11.01 -5.59
N VAL A 226 -26.76 11.40 -4.98
CA VAL A 226 -26.73 11.89 -3.61
C VAL A 226 -27.09 13.37 -3.64
N LYS A 227 -28.16 13.73 -2.95
CA LYS A 227 -28.51 15.14 -2.74
C LYS A 227 -27.99 15.60 -1.39
N THR A 228 -27.13 16.61 -1.41
CA THR A 228 -26.56 17.18 -0.18
C THR A 228 -26.12 18.62 -0.41
N ASN A 229 -26.05 19.39 0.67
CA ASN A 229 -25.37 20.69 0.68
C ASN A 229 -24.01 20.62 1.42
N ARG A 230 -23.60 19.46 1.92
CA ARG A 230 -22.34 19.29 2.66
C ARG A 230 -21.64 17.97 2.33
N ILE A 231 -20.38 18.06 1.94
CA ILE A 231 -19.48 16.92 1.75
C ILE A 231 -18.28 17.09 2.67
N ARG A 232 -17.81 15.97 3.23
CA ARG A 232 -16.58 15.91 4.02
C ARG A 232 -15.64 14.84 3.46
N PHE A 233 -14.38 15.21 3.30
CA PHE A 233 -13.26 14.29 3.13
C PHE A 233 -12.51 14.19 4.45
N THR A 234 -12.20 12.98 4.93
CA THR A 234 -11.36 12.77 6.11
C THR A 234 -10.25 11.77 5.84
N SER A 235 -9.13 11.89 6.56
CA SER A 235 -8.02 10.95 6.53
C SER A 235 -7.28 10.92 7.87
N ASN A 236 -6.82 9.72 8.25
CA ASN A 236 -5.98 9.44 9.41
C ASN A 236 -4.52 9.22 9.02
N ASN A 237 -4.12 9.60 7.80
CA ASN A 237 -2.75 9.50 7.34
C ASN A 237 -1.77 10.10 8.37
N SER A 238 -0.73 9.34 8.71
CA SER A 238 0.18 9.62 9.84
C SER A 238 0.96 10.93 9.64
N GLY A 239 1.39 11.18 8.41
CA GLY A 239 2.04 12.41 7.97
C GLY A 239 1.06 13.43 7.40
N HIS A 240 1.57 14.64 7.14
CA HIS A 240 0.83 15.58 6.30
C HIS A 240 0.77 15.04 4.86
N PHE A 241 -0.27 15.43 4.13
CA PHE A 241 -0.40 15.10 2.71
C PHE A 241 -0.88 16.30 1.91
N HIS A 242 -0.73 16.19 0.60
CA HIS A 242 -1.15 17.20 -0.35
C HIS A 242 -2.50 16.81 -0.95
N ILE A 243 -3.41 17.76 -1.10
CA ILE A 243 -4.48 17.69 -2.10
C ILE A 243 -4.15 18.77 -3.13
N ARG A 244 -3.93 18.33 -4.37
CA ARG A 244 -3.53 19.22 -5.46
C ARG A 244 -4.74 19.82 -6.15
N GLU A 245 -5.77 19.01 -6.35
CA GLU A 245 -7.03 19.42 -6.94
C GLU A 245 -8.11 18.43 -6.51
N PHE A 246 -9.27 18.92 -6.11
CA PHE A 246 -10.45 18.17 -5.70
C PHE A 246 -11.61 18.68 -6.53
N ARG A 247 -12.41 17.77 -7.07
CA ARG A 247 -13.49 18.09 -8.00
C ARG A 247 -14.72 17.30 -7.62
N ILE A 248 -15.86 17.96 -7.66
CA ILE A 248 -17.16 17.39 -7.34
C ILE A 248 -18.09 17.80 -8.47
N TYR A 249 -18.53 16.85 -9.29
CA TYR A 249 -19.39 17.12 -10.43
C TYR A 249 -20.84 16.75 -10.14
N GLU A 250 -21.74 17.51 -10.77
CA GLU A 250 -23.13 17.10 -10.94
C GLU A 250 -23.24 15.81 -11.78
N PRO A 251 -24.39 15.13 -11.74
CA PRO A 251 -24.69 14.03 -12.66
C PRO A 251 -24.49 14.48 -14.12
N ASN A 252 -23.72 13.72 -14.90
CA ASN A 252 -23.45 14.05 -16.29
C ASN A 252 -23.72 12.86 -17.21
N THR A 253 -24.42 13.09 -18.32
CA THR A 253 -24.78 12.03 -19.28
C THR A 253 -23.59 11.54 -20.10
N ASP A 254 -22.58 12.40 -20.29
CA ASP A 254 -21.37 12.06 -21.06
C ASP A 254 -20.26 11.47 -20.18
N CYS A 255 -20.60 11.04 -18.95
CA CYS A 255 -19.69 10.58 -17.91
C CYS A 255 -18.66 11.65 -17.47
N TYR A 256 -17.50 11.22 -16.99
CA TYR A 256 -16.54 12.04 -16.26
C TYR A 256 -15.12 11.90 -16.84
N PRO A 257 -14.23 12.87 -16.59
CA PRO A 257 -12.85 12.82 -17.07
C PRO A 257 -12.11 11.60 -16.50
N THR A 258 -11.39 10.87 -17.36
CA THR A 258 -10.55 9.73 -16.95
C THR A 258 -9.08 10.11 -16.75
N ASP A 259 -8.62 11.20 -17.37
CA ASP A 259 -7.31 11.78 -17.08
C ASP A 259 -7.39 12.65 -15.82
N LEU A 260 -7.25 12.00 -14.66
CA LEU A 260 -7.37 12.67 -13.36
C LEU A 260 -6.31 13.75 -13.13
N LEU A 261 -5.17 13.66 -13.83
CA LEU A 261 -4.05 14.61 -13.71
C LEU A 261 -4.18 15.81 -14.65
N SER A 262 -5.19 15.83 -15.51
CA SER A 262 -5.44 16.92 -16.45
C SER A 262 -5.78 18.23 -15.72
N ASN A 263 -5.16 19.34 -16.16
CA ASN A 263 -5.59 20.69 -15.76
C ASN A 263 -6.91 21.09 -16.44
N SER A 264 -7.25 20.47 -17.58
CA SER A 264 -8.47 20.77 -18.33
C SER A 264 -9.63 19.84 -18.02
N ALA A 265 -9.50 18.96 -17.00
CA ALA A 265 -10.51 17.96 -16.62
C ALA A 265 -11.94 18.53 -16.58
N ASP A 266 -12.14 19.73 -16.02
CA ASP A 266 -13.45 20.40 -15.95
C ASP A 266 -14.10 20.71 -17.30
N THR A 267 -13.35 20.60 -18.39
CA THR A 267 -13.78 20.88 -19.77
C THR A 267 -13.51 19.74 -20.74
N ASP A 268 -12.90 18.64 -20.27
CA ASP A 268 -12.51 17.51 -21.13
C ASP A 268 -13.74 16.70 -21.60
N VAL A 269 -14.84 16.75 -20.85
CA VAL A 269 -16.14 16.15 -21.19
C VAL A 269 -17.21 17.24 -21.26
N SER A 270 -18.13 17.13 -22.21
CA SER A 270 -19.23 18.09 -22.35
C SER A 270 -20.19 18.02 -21.17
N GLY A 271 -20.83 19.14 -20.84
CA GLY A 271 -21.88 19.19 -19.81
C GLY A 271 -21.39 19.18 -18.36
N LEU A 272 -20.08 19.08 -18.11
CA LEU A 272 -19.54 19.09 -16.75
C LEU A 272 -19.82 20.40 -16.02
N ASN A 273 -20.26 20.27 -14.76
CA ASN A 273 -20.39 21.38 -13.82
C ASN A 273 -19.64 21.02 -12.52
N ASN A 274 -18.48 21.64 -12.30
CA ASN A 274 -17.68 21.44 -11.09
C ASN A 274 -18.22 22.29 -9.94
N LEU A 275 -18.92 21.65 -9.00
CA LEU A 275 -19.60 22.28 -7.87
C LEU A 275 -18.64 22.98 -6.90
N VAL A 276 -17.38 22.56 -6.81
CA VAL A 276 -16.40 23.21 -5.90
C VAL A 276 -15.72 24.44 -6.54
N ARG A 277 -16.07 24.76 -7.78
CA ARG A 277 -15.64 25.99 -8.49
C ARG A 277 -16.73 27.06 -8.50
N SER A 278 -17.90 26.77 -7.93
CA SER A 278 -18.98 27.74 -7.83
C SER A 278 -18.64 28.86 -6.85
N ASN A 279 -19.17 30.06 -7.06
CA ASN A 279 -18.90 31.20 -6.17
C ASN A 279 -19.61 31.09 -4.81
N ASP A 280 -20.55 30.16 -4.65
CA ASP A 280 -21.35 29.97 -3.44
C ASP A 280 -20.87 28.82 -2.54
N VAL A 281 -19.84 28.06 -2.96
CA VAL A 281 -19.22 27.04 -2.11
C VAL A 281 -18.33 27.68 -1.05
N THR A 282 -18.43 27.17 0.18
CA THR A 282 -17.45 27.45 1.24
C THR A 282 -16.63 26.20 1.45
N ILE A 283 -15.30 26.31 1.29
CA ILE A 283 -14.35 25.22 1.53
C ILE A 283 -13.59 25.53 2.82
N THR A 284 -13.55 24.57 3.74
CA THR A 284 -12.80 24.67 5.00
C THR A 284 -11.98 23.41 5.23
N SER A 285 -10.97 23.50 6.10
CA SER A 285 -10.16 22.34 6.47
C SER A 285 -9.83 22.31 7.97
N SER A 286 -9.39 21.14 8.43
CA SER A 286 -8.88 20.93 9.79
C SER A 286 -7.65 21.75 10.16
N GLY A 287 -6.98 22.33 9.17
CA GLY A 287 -5.72 23.03 9.32
C GLY A 287 -4.89 23.03 8.04
N VAL A 288 -3.74 23.70 8.12
CA VAL A 288 -2.74 23.77 7.05
C VAL A 288 -1.36 23.53 7.64
N LEU A 289 -0.44 22.97 6.85
CA LEU A 289 0.94 22.79 7.28
C LEU A 289 1.63 24.16 7.48
N ARG A 290 1.41 25.08 6.56
CA ARG A 290 1.93 26.46 6.52
C ARG A 290 1.01 27.34 5.65
N ASP A 291 1.12 28.66 5.80
CA ASP A 291 0.28 29.65 5.10
C ASP A 291 0.45 29.60 3.57
N GLU A 292 1.58 29.08 3.06
CA GLU A 292 1.81 28.93 1.62
C GLU A 292 1.05 27.75 0.98
N PHE A 293 0.33 26.95 1.77
CA PHE A 293 -0.49 25.82 1.29
C PHE A 293 -1.95 25.97 1.70
N PRO A 294 -2.61 27.09 1.32
CA PRO A 294 -3.87 27.45 1.91
C PRO A 294 -5.04 26.67 1.28
N VAL A 295 -6.22 26.75 1.89
CA VAL A 295 -7.41 25.96 1.53
C VAL A 295 -7.90 26.25 0.11
N GLU A 296 -7.65 27.45 -0.42
CA GLU A 296 -8.08 27.84 -1.77
C GLU A 296 -7.42 26.99 -2.86
N ARG A 297 -6.29 26.35 -2.56
CA ARG A 297 -5.59 25.45 -3.49
C ARG A 297 -6.19 24.05 -3.59
N ILE A 298 -7.22 23.74 -2.82
CA ILE A 298 -7.94 22.46 -2.92
C ILE A 298 -8.64 22.34 -4.27
N ALA A 299 -9.15 23.44 -4.81
CA ALA A 299 -9.95 23.45 -6.03
C ALA A 299 -9.65 24.73 -6.84
N ASP A 300 -8.38 25.07 -7.03
CA ASP A 300 -7.98 26.28 -7.77
C ASP A 300 -7.94 26.04 -9.30
N GLY A 301 -8.08 24.79 -9.75
CA GLY A 301 -7.99 24.38 -11.14
C GLY A 301 -6.55 24.23 -11.62
N ASN A 302 -5.56 24.22 -10.72
CA ASN A 302 -4.15 24.09 -11.01
C ASN A 302 -3.57 22.87 -10.29
N VAL A 303 -3.44 21.76 -11.01
CA VAL A 303 -2.84 20.52 -10.50
C VAL A 303 -1.36 20.68 -10.12
N GLY A 304 -0.74 21.82 -10.43
CA GLY A 304 0.61 22.20 -9.98
C GLY A 304 0.67 22.74 -8.55
N SER A 305 -0.47 23.19 -8.02
CA SER A 305 -0.61 23.77 -6.68
C SER A 305 -1.04 22.70 -5.67
N SER A 306 -1.08 23.03 -4.37
CA SER A 306 -1.58 22.13 -3.33
C SER A 306 -2.04 22.87 -2.09
N TRP A 307 -3.15 22.42 -1.51
CA TRP A 307 -3.35 22.47 -0.07
C TRP A 307 -2.55 21.36 0.59
N VAL A 308 -2.02 21.63 1.78
CA VAL A 308 -1.23 20.66 2.55
C VAL A 308 -1.74 20.61 3.97
N SER A 309 -2.17 19.43 4.41
CA SER A 309 -2.77 19.21 5.72
C SER A 309 -1.80 19.54 6.87
N GLN A 310 -2.33 19.79 8.06
CA GLN A 310 -1.51 19.81 9.28
C GLN A 310 -0.88 18.42 9.55
N LYS A 311 0.20 18.38 10.35
CA LYS A 311 0.93 17.13 10.65
C LYS A 311 0.17 16.18 11.57
N LYS A 312 -0.42 16.69 12.67
CA LYS A 312 -1.02 15.87 13.74
C LYS A 312 -2.54 15.98 13.76
N GLY A 313 -3.19 14.99 14.35
CA GLY A 313 -4.64 14.91 14.45
C GLY A 313 -5.31 14.47 13.14
N GLU A 314 -6.62 14.23 13.23
CA GLU A 314 -7.48 13.96 12.08
C GLU A 314 -7.42 15.10 11.07
N LYS A 315 -7.36 14.75 9.79
CA LYS A 315 -7.26 15.71 8.68
C LYS A 315 -8.56 15.66 7.90
N TRP A 316 -9.14 16.83 7.64
CA TRP A 316 -10.40 16.89 6.92
C TRP A 316 -10.52 18.13 6.04
N ILE A 317 -11.36 18.01 5.01
CA ILE A 317 -11.84 19.09 4.14
C ILE A 317 -13.37 19.02 4.17
N GLU A 318 -14.04 20.17 4.33
CA GLU A 318 -15.49 20.27 4.21
C GLU A 318 -15.87 21.25 3.09
N PHE A 319 -16.81 20.83 2.26
CA PHE A 319 -17.44 21.62 1.20
C PHE A 319 -18.88 21.90 1.62
N ASN A 320 -19.27 23.17 1.68
CA ASN A 320 -20.60 23.58 2.10
C ASN A 320 -21.23 24.54 1.09
N TRP A 321 -22.42 24.21 0.61
CA TRP A 321 -23.23 25.07 -0.24
C TRP A 321 -24.45 25.60 0.53
N PRO A 322 -24.98 26.78 0.16
CA PRO A 322 -26.20 27.32 0.78
C PRO A 322 -27.46 26.53 0.37
N THR A 323 -27.39 25.78 -0.73
CA THR A 323 -28.50 25.00 -1.29
C THR A 323 -28.00 23.59 -1.61
N GLU A 324 -28.92 22.64 -1.58
CA GLU A 324 -28.66 21.25 -1.94
C GLU A 324 -28.18 21.16 -3.40
N LYS A 325 -27.18 20.30 -3.61
CA LYS A 325 -26.61 19.95 -4.91
C LYS A 325 -26.82 18.46 -5.16
N GLU A 326 -26.85 18.08 -6.42
CA GLU A 326 -26.85 16.70 -6.85
C GLU A 326 -25.41 16.28 -7.13
N ILE A 327 -24.95 15.20 -6.49
CA ILE A 327 -23.56 14.73 -6.58
C ILE A 327 -23.54 13.48 -7.44
N GLY A 328 -22.87 13.57 -8.59
CA GLY A 328 -22.70 12.44 -9.51
C GLY A 328 -21.30 11.85 -9.49
N HIS A 329 -20.28 12.66 -9.20
CA HIS A 329 -18.89 12.19 -9.20
C HIS A 329 -17.97 13.02 -8.32
N ILE A 330 -16.98 12.37 -7.72
CA ILE A 330 -15.91 13.01 -6.95
C ILE A 330 -14.57 12.46 -7.41
N GLN A 331 -13.65 13.36 -7.78
CA GLN A 331 -12.28 12.99 -8.08
C GLN A 331 -11.29 13.94 -7.40
N PHE A 332 -10.11 13.44 -7.06
CA PHE A 332 -9.06 14.27 -6.48
C PHE A 332 -7.65 13.74 -6.75
N ILE A 333 -6.71 14.66 -6.73
CA ILE A 333 -5.27 14.41 -6.87
C ILE A 333 -4.60 14.67 -5.53
N ASN A 334 -3.68 13.79 -5.14
CA ASN A 334 -2.94 13.90 -3.89
C ASN A 334 -1.43 13.71 -4.09
N GLY A 335 -0.66 13.97 -3.04
CA GLY A 335 0.81 13.91 -3.08
C GLY A 335 1.46 15.00 -3.93
N TRP A 336 2.74 14.85 -4.24
CA TRP A 336 3.49 15.77 -5.08
C TRP A 336 4.58 15.08 -5.89
N GLN A 337 4.95 15.67 -7.02
CA GLN A 337 5.94 15.12 -7.94
C GLN A 337 7.31 15.79 -7.80
N ASP A 338 8.36 14.97 -7.78
CA ASP A 338 9.75 15.35 -8.06
C ASP A 338 10.21 14.65 -9.33
N GLY A 339 10.22 15.36 -10.46
CA GLY A 339 10.36 14.74 -11.77
C GLY A 339 9.22 13.74 -12.03
N THR A 340 9.55 12.45 -12.19
CA THR A 340 8.57 11.36 -12.36
C THR A 340 8.13 10.71 -11.05
N LYS A 341 8.78 11.02 -9.93
CA LYS A 341 8.55 10.37 -8.64
C LYS A 341 7.40 11.05 -7.89
N TRP A 342 6.42 10.27 -7.46
CA TRP A 342 5.39 10.70 -6.52
C TRP A 342 5.84 10.57 -5.07
N ASN A 343 5.43 11.52 -4.25
CA ASN A 343 5.80 11.63 -2.84
C ASN A 343 4.56 11.99 -2.01
N ALA A 344 4.57 11.59 -0.73
CA ALA A 344 3.52 11.89 0.25
C ALA A 344 2.09 11.54 -0.22
N LEU A 345 1.97 10.37 -0.87
CA LEU A 345 0.67 9.82 -1.25
C LEU A 345 -0.12 9.40 -0.01
N ILE A 346 -1.42 9.67 -0.02
CA ILE A 346 -2.32 9.20 1.02
C ILE A 346 -2.54 7.69 0.89
N THR A 347 -2.65 7.03 2.03
CA THR A 347 -2.92 5.59 2.12
C THR A 347 -4.31 5.28 2.65
N ASP A 348 -5.05 6.28 3.11
CA ASP A 348 -6.42 6.14 3.58
C ASP A 348 -7.21 7.44 3.39
N TYR A 349 -8.51 7.30 3.13
CA TYR A 349 -9.48 8.39 3.20
C TYR A 349 -10.92 7.87 3.31
N LYS A 350 -11.81 8.78 3.72
CA LYS A 350 -13.25 8.59 3.65
C LYS A 350 -13.91 9.85 3.09
N ILE A 351 -14.92 9.67 2.24
CA ILE A 351 -15.75 10.73 1.70
C ILE A 351 -17.19 10.49 2.18
N GLU A 352 -17.79 11.52 2.76
CA GLU A 352 -19.13 11.46 3.34
C GLU A 352 -19.97 12.64 2.86
N ALA A 353 -21.28 12.44 2.74
CA ALA A 353 -22.27 13.49 2.52
C ALA A 353 -23.18 13.62 3.75
N GLU A 354 -23.57 14.85 4.10
CA GLU A 354 -24.62 15.03 5.10
C GLU A 354 -25.99 14.91 4.44
N VAL A 355 -26.78 13.92 4.85
CA VAL A 355 -28.13 13.67 4.34
C VAL A 355 -29.06 13.59 5.55
N ASN A 356 -30.09 14.44 5.58
CA ASN A 356 -31.04 14.54 6.70
C ASN A 356 -30.39 14.76 8.09
N GLY A 357 -29.24 15.45 8.13
CA GLY A 357 -28.49 15.72 9.36
C GLY A 357 -27.59 14.57 9.84
N GLU A 358 -27.43 13.52 9.04
CA GLU A 358 -26.55 12.39 9.31
C GLU A 358 -25.47 12.28 8.23
N TRP A 359 -24.25 11.89 8.63
CA TRP A 359 -23.17 11.62 7.67
C TRP A 359 -23.36 10.23 7.07
N VAL A 360 -23.48 10.17 5.74
CA VAL A 360 -23.57 8.96 4.94
C VAL A 360 -22.26 8.78 4.18
N GLU A 361 -21.65 7.61 4.29
CA GLU A 361 -20.43 7.26 3.56
C GLU A 361 -20.73 7.14 2.06
N LEU A 362 -19.95 7.85 1.24
CA LEU A 362 -19.99 7.77 -0.21
C LEU A 362 -18.89 6.87 -0.76
N ALA A 363 -17.69 7.01 -0.19
CA ALA A 363 -16.53 6.21 -0.54
C ALA A 363 -15.59 6.08 0.66
N ASN A 364 -14.93 4.94 0.78
CA ASN A 364 -13.78 4.78 1.65
C ASN A 364 -12.67 4.05 0.92
N PHE A 365 -11.45 4.32 1.35
CA PHE A 365 -10.25 3.66 0.89
C PHE A 365 -9.30 3.51 2.07
N ASP A 366 -8.72 2.33 2.22
CA ASP A 366 -7.63 2.10 3.14
C ASP A 366 -6.68 1.05 2.52
N ALA A 367 -5.59 1.54 1.93
CA ALA A 367 -4.55 0.72 1.31
C ALA A 367 -3.98 -0.31 2.30
N LYS A 368 -4.03 0.00 3.59
CA LYS A 368 -3.48 -0.80 4.67
C LYS A 368 -4.26 -2.08 4.92
N ILE A 369 -5.57 -2.06 4.67
CA ILE A 369 -6.44 -3.23 4.86
C ILE A 369 -6.15 -4.27 3.78
N GLU A 370 -6.11 -3.83 2.52
CA GLU A 370 -5.91 -4.73 1.38
C GLU A 370 -4.46 -5.19 1.22
N ASN A 371 -3.50 -4.37 1.65
CA ASN A 371 -2.07 -4.63 1.48
C ASN A 371 -1.35 -4.90 2.81
N ASN A 372 -2.02 -5.49 3.79
CA ASN A 372 -1.40 -5.79 5.08
C ASN A 372 -0.32 -6.88 4.96
N HIS A 373 0.95 -6.48 5.00
CA HIS A 373 2.12 -7.37 4.87
C HIS A 373 2.34 -8.28 6.11
N ALA A 374 1.52 -8.18 7.15
CA ALA A 374 1.49 -9.17 8.24
C ALA A 374 0.61 -10.39 7.91
N GLU A 375 -0.34 -10.25 6.97
CA GLU A 375 -1.31 -11.30 6.63
C GLU A 375 -0.77 -12.27 5.57
N ALA A 376 0.11 -11.82 4.68
CA ALA A 376 0.69 -12.61 3.58
C ALA A 376 2.22 -12.51 3.54
N TYR A 377 2.86 -13.54 2.95
CA TYR A 377 4.30 -13.54 2.71
C TYR A 377 4.58 -12.84 1.39
N HIS A 378 5.51 -11.91 1.41
CA HIS A 378 5.99 -11.17 0.24
C HIS A 378 7.47 -11.42 0.01
N THR A 379 7.94 -11.24 -1.23
CA THR A 379 9.38 -11.27 -1.55
C THR A 379 9.94 -9.86 -1.68
N TYR A 380 11.11 -9.67 -1.09
CA TYR A 380 11.88 -8.43 -1.14
C TYR A 380 13.23 -8.76 -1.73
N GLY A 381 13.57 -8.11 -2.85
CA GLY A 381 14.72 -8.48 -3.66
C GLY A 381 15.61 -7.30 -4.02
N MET A 382 16.88 -7.57 -4.28
CA MET A 382 17.83 -6.57 -4.78
C MET A 382 18.84 -7.20 -5.74
N ASP A 383 18.90 -6.71 -6.97
CA ASP A 383 20.01 -6.96 -7.91
C ASP A 383 21.06 -5.86 -7.69
N TRP A 384 22.23 -6.25 -7.21
CA TRP A 384 23.34 -5.36 -6.94
C TRP A 384 24.56 -5.75 -7.75
N ASP A 385 24.98 -4.85 -8.64
CA ASP A 385 26.19 -5.00 -9.43
C ASP A 385 27.09 -3.74 -9.35
N ALA A 386 28.21 -3.76 -10.09
CA ALA A 386 29.20 -2.69 -10.09
C ALA A 386 28.70 -1.34 -10.64
N SER A 387 27.54 -1.32 -11.30
CA SER A 387 26.99 -0.16 -12.02
C SER A 387 25.63 0.29 -11.49
N THR A 388 24.79 -0.62 -11.01
CA THR A 388 23.41 -0.37 -10.63
C THR A 388 23.01 -1.15 -9.38
N ILE A 389 21.98 -0.63 -8.71
CA ILE A 389 21.26 -1.30 -7.64
C ILE A 389 19.77 -1.23 -7.99
N LYS A 390 19.14 -2.38 -8.18
CA LYS A 390 17.73 -2.52 -8.53
C LYS A 390 17.00 -3.19 -7.39
N PHE A 391 15.88 -2.62 -6.96
CA PHE A 391 15.08 -3.13 -5.85
C PHE A 391 13.76 -3.70 -6.35
N TYR A 392 13.34 -4.81 -5.78
CA TYR A 392 12.19 -5.59 -6.20
C TYR A 392 11.25 -5.85 -5.02
N PHE A 393 9.95 -5.83 -5.30
CA PHE A 393 8.91 -6.28 -4.38
C PHE A 393 7.95 -7.20 -5.14
N ASP A 394 7.73 -8.40 -4.60
CA ASP A 394 6.99 -9.48 -5.28
C ASP A 394 7.46 -9.67 -6.73
N ASN A 395 8.78 -9.76 -6.89
CA ASN A 395 9.52 -9.95 -8.15
C ASN A 395 9.45 -8.78 -9.13
N LYS A 396 8.67 -7.72 -8.87
CA LYS A 396 8.53 -6.55 -9.73
C LYS A 396 9.52 -5.47 -9.36
N LEU A 397 10.21 -4.92 -10.36
CA LEU A 397 11.14 -3.82 -10.21
C LEU A 397 10.40 -2.58 -9.68
N LEU A 398 10.78 -2.15 -8.48
CA LEU A 398 10.30 -0.92 -7.85
C LEU A 398 11.09 0.29 -8.32
N ARG A 399 12.42 0.18 -8.31
CA ARG A 399 13.33 1.26 -8.69
C ARG A 399 14.73 0.77 -9.02
N GLU A 400 15.45 1.59 -9.76
CA GLU A 400 16.86 1.43 -10.09
C GLU A 400 17.62 2.71 -9.72
N ILE A 401 18.80 2.56 -9.11
CA ILE A 401 19.72 3.64 -8.82
C ILE A 401 21.14 3.27 -9.31
N PRO A 402 22.01 4.24 -9.63
CA PRO A 402 23.39 3.95 -9.92
C PRO A 402 24.12 3.43 -8.67
N ASN A 403 24.92 2.37 -8.81
CA ASN A 403 25.94 2.02 -7.84
C ASN A 403 27.18 2.87 -8.10
N THR A 404 27.50 3.77 -7.17
CA THR A 404 28.65 4.67 -7.33
C THR A 404 29.82 4.29 -6.43
N LEU A 405 29.57 3.56 -5.33
CA LEU A 405 30.50 3.50 -4.20
C LEU A 405 30.53 2.17 -3.43
N CYS A 406 29.53 1.29 -3.55
CA CYS A 406 29.48 0.05 -2.77
C CYS A 406 30.09 -1.12 -3.54
N ASP A 407 31.24 -1.62 -3.08
CA ASP A 407 32.02 -2.67 -3.75
C ASP A 407 32.59 -3.78 -2.84
N LYS A 408 32.32 -3.71 -1.52
CA LYS A 408 32.81 -4.68 -0.53
C LYS A 408 31.79 -5.77 -0.29
N GLU A 409 32.26 -6.94 0.16
CA GLU A 409 31.32 -7.96 0.63
C GLU A 409 30.66 -7.52 1.93
N LEU A 410 29.34 -7.73 2.04
CA LEU A 410 28.51 -7.30 3.17
C LEU A 410 27.87 -8.51 3.86
N ASN A 411 27.53 -8.38 5.14
CA ASN A 411 26.70 -9.37 5.81
C ASN A 411 25.22 -9.11 5.48
N ILE A 412 24.44 -10.17 5.27
CA ILE A 412 22.98 -10.11 5.32
C ILE A 412 22.53 -9.90 6.77
N TYR A 413 21.59 -8.99 6.98
CA TYR A 413 20.91 -8.74 8.24
C TYR A 413 19.40 -8.97 8.12
N LEU A 414 18.83 -9.57 9.17
CA LEU A 414 17.40 -9.71 9.39
C LEU A 414 17.07 -9.17 10.78
N SER A 415 16.18 -8.19 10.86
CA SER A 415 15.96 -7.46 12.11
C SER A 415 14.53 -6.93 12.25
N LEU A 416 13.94 -7.13 13.43
CA LEU A 416 12.72 -6.45 13.85
C LEU A 416 13.02 -5.36 14.87
N ALA A 417 12.77 -4.10 14.55
CA ALA A 417 12.93 -2.98 15.48
C ALA A 417 11.59 -2.40 15.94
N ILE A 418 11.61 -1.69 17.07
CA ILE A 418 10.53 -0.77 17.47
C ILE A 418 11.04 0.65 17.32
N PHE A 419 10.31 1.47 16.57
CA PHE A 419 10.74 2.81 16.21
C PHE A 419 9.55 3.76 16.06
N GLU A 420 9.61 4.94 16.66
CA GLU A 420 8.50 5.92 16.58
C GLU A 420 8.24 6.43 15.15
N VAL A 421 9.28 6.39 14.31
CA VAL A 421 9.18 6.75 12.89
C VAL A 421 8.36 5.71 12.11
N ALA A 422 8.33 4.46 12.59
CA ALA A 422 7.58 3.36 11.98
C ALA A 422 6.11 3.31 12.43
N GLY A 423 5.63 4.34 13.15
CA GLY A 423 4.25 4.46 13.61
C GLY A 423 4.11 4.52 15.13
N GLU A 424 2.87 4.59 15.59
CA GLU A 424 2.56 4.73 17.01
C GLU A 424 2.96 3.48 17.81
N VAL A 425 3.73 3.68 18.88
CA VAL A 425 4.21 2.61 19.75
C VAL A 425 3.20 2.34 20.85
N THR A 426 2.48 1.21 20.74
CA THR A 426 1.45 0.81 21.70
C THR A 426 1.70 -0.59 22.26
N GLY A 427 0.89 -1.02 23.24
CA GLY A 427 0.94 -2.39 23.77
C GLY A 427 0.60 -3.47 22.74
N ALA A 428 0.02 -3.12 21.60
CA ALA A 428 -0.32 -4.06 20.53
C ALA A 428 0.92 -4.72 19.87
N ILE A 429 2.11 -4.13 20.06
CA ILE A 429 3.37 -4.70 19.57
C ILE A 429 3.78 -5.96 20.33
N ASP A 430 3.38 -6.09 21.60
CA ASP A 430 3.81 -7.20 22.46
C ASP A 430 3.36 -8.56 21.91
N GLY A 431 4.32 -9.47 21.71
CA GLY A 431 4.08 -10.80 21.18
C GLY A 431 3.96 -10.88 19.65
N THR A 432 4.08 -9.76 18.93
CA THR A 432 4.18 -9.79 17.46
C THR A 432 5.55 -10.31 17.01
N SER A 433 5.63 -10.83 15.78
CA SER A 433 6.89 -11.26 15.19
C SER A 433 6.95 -11.02 13.68
N MET A 434 8.12 -10.61 13.19
CA MET A 434 8.48 -10.68 11.77
C MET A 434 8.79 -12.16 11.49
N LYS A 435 8.20 -12.72 10.43
CA LYS A 435 8.28 -14.16 10.13
C LYS A 435 8.94 -14.38 8.79
N ILE A 436 10.13 -14.95 8.81
CA ILE A 436 10.97 -15.17 7.63
C ILE A 436 10.87 -16.64 7.23
N ASP A 437 10.47 -16.88 5.97
CA ASP A 437 10.38 -18.20 5.36
C ASP A 437 11.74 -18.66 4.85
N TRP A 438 12.41 -17.83 4.06
CA TRP A 438 13.76 -18.11 3.57
C TRP A 438 14.49 -16.83 3.17
N VAL A 439 15.81 -16.95 3.07
CA VAL A 439 16.69 -15.97 2.43
C VAL A 439 17.58 -16.66 1.40
N LYS A 440 17.83 -15.99 0.28
CA LYS A 440 18.60 -16.50 -0.86
C LYS A 440 19.57 -15.45 -1.37
N TYR A 441 20.71 -15.95 -1.84
CA TYR A 441 21.73 -15.19 -2.55
C TYR A 441 22.11 -15.93 -3.83
N TYR A 442 22.10 -15.18 -4.93
CA TYR A 442 22.39 -15.69 -6.27
C TYR A 442 23.53 -14.89 -6.90
N GLN A 443 24.28 -15.55 -7.78
CA GLN A 443 25.26 -14.91 -8.64
C GLN A 443 24.83 -15.01 -10.10
N LYS A 444 25.16 -13.99 -10.89
CA LYS A 444 24.86 -13.96 -12.31
C LYS A 444 25.70 -15.02 -13.04
N LYS A 445 25.09 -15.71 -14.01
CA LYS A 445 25.72 -16.78 -14.81
C LYS A 445 26.86 -16.32 -15.70
#